data_AF-A0A7W6DIE0-F1
#
_entry.id   AF-A0A7W6DIE0-F1
#
_cell.length_a   1.000
_cell.length_b   1.000
_cell.length_c   1.000
_cell.angle_alpha   90.00
_cell.angle_beta   90.00
_cell.angle_gamma   90.00
#
_symmetry.space_group_name_H-M   'P 1'
#
loop_
_entity.id
_entity.type
_entity.pdbx_description
1 polymer ?
#
loop_
_entity_poly.entity_id
_entity_poly.type
_entity_poly.pdbx_seq_one_letter_code
_entity_poly.pdbx_strand_id
1 'polypeptide(L)'
;MALGSLSNEILNTLWTKAYSERHGVFPLFQFVMSLAPRRDESRSLKGDFLVASDKGLALRKGVGSFGRHEIAVLIEGEIGVADILLALPMPLDCEALEFAGFLAKSHADLRVDIPADIRRRGEDALRDFLKAVMRKARPSRRVRH
;
A
#
# COMPACT_ATOMS: atom_id res chain seq x y z
N MET A 1 18.12 25.74 8.14
CA MET A 1 16.99 25.47 9.05
C MET A 1 16.40 24.12 8.67
N ALA A 2 16.68 23.07 9.44
CA ALA A 2 16.11 21.75 9.22
C ALA A 2 14.66 21.76 9.73
N LEU A 3 13.69 21.68 8.82
CA LEU A 3 12.29 21.46 9.16
C LEU A 3 12.19 20.11 9.89
N GLY A 4 11.63 20.15 11.09
CA GLY A 4 11.65 19.05 12.06
C GLY A 4 11.08 17.76 11.48
N SER A 5 11.86 16.68 11.58
CA SER A 5 11.36 15.32 11.44
C SER A 5 10.29 15.07 12.50
N LEU A 6 9.14 14.48 12.13
CA LEU A 6 8.22 13.91 13.12
C LEU A 6 8.98 12.89 13.98
N SER A 7 8.92 13.03 15.30
CA SER A 7 9.48 12.01 16.19
C SER A 7 8.65 10.72 16.09
N ASN A 8 9.29 9.57 16.32
CA ASN A 8 8.60 8.28 16.36
C ASN A 8 7.45 8.26 17.39
N GLU A 9 7.59 9.01 18.49
CA GLU A 9 6.53 9.13 19.51
C GLU A 9 5.27 9.82 18.98
N ILE A 10 5.42 10.87 18.17
CA ILE A 10 4.29 11.54 17.53
C ILE A 10 3.65 10.60 16.51
N LEU A 11 4.45 9.90 15.70
CA LEU A 11 3.93 8.92 14.73
C LEU A 11 3.16 7.78 15.41
N ASN A 12 3.66 7.24 16.53
CA ASN A 12 2.97 6.20 17.29
C ASN A 12 1.64 6.71 17.85
N THR A 13 1.62 7.92 18.41
CA THR A 13 0.40 8.53 18.93
C THR A 13 -0.63 8.75 17.83
N LEU A 14 -0.20 9.27 16.67
CA LEU A 14 -1.04 9.46 15.50
C LEU A 14 -1.57 8.13 14.95
N TRP A 15 -0.75 7.07 14.94
CA TRP A 15 -1.16 5.73 14.52
C TRP A 15 -2.23 5.16 15.44
N THR A 16 -1.98 5.15 16.76
CA THR A 16 -2.94 4.67 17.75
C THR A 16 -4.27 5.42 17.65
N LYS A 17 -4.21 6.75 17.48
CA LYS A 17 -5.40 7.58 17.30
C LYS A 17 -6.13 7.24 15.99
N ALA A 18 -5.43 7.23 14.86
CA ALA A 18 -6.01 6.92 13.55
C ALA A 18 -6.65 5.53 13.48
N TYR A 19 -6.03 4.55 14.14
CA TYR A 19 -6.57 3.20 14.27
C TYR A 19 -7.82 3.17 15.15
N SER A 20 -7.79 3.83 16.31
CA SER A 20 -8.96 3.92 17.22
C SER A 20 -10.16 4.65 16.61
N GLU A 21 -9.91 5.66 15.78
CA GLU A 21 -10.95 6.46 15.11
C GLU A 21 -11.34 5.87 13.73
N ARG A 22 -10.78 4.70 13.34
CA ARG A 22 -10.99 4.03 12.04
C ARG A 22 -10.67 4.89 10.81
N HIS A 23 -9.86 5.92 10.93
CA HIS A 23 -9.47 6.78 9.81
C HIS A 23 -8.70 6.01 8.70
N GLY A 24 -8.08 4.86 9.04
CA GLY A 24 -7.36 3.98 8.11
C GLY A 24 -8.20 2.89 7.39
N VAL A 25 -9.46 2.67 7.79
CA VAL A 25 -10.33 1.62 7.23
C VAL A 25 -10.90 2.02 5.86
N PHE A 26 -11.12 3.33 5.64
CA PHE A 26 -11.71 3.85 4.40
C PHE A 26 -10.79 3.68 3.16
N PRO A 27 -9.47 3.95 3.23
CA PRO A 27 -8.55 3.77 2.11
C PRO A 27 -8.41 2.34 1.60
N LEU A 28 -8.41 1.33 2.50
CA LEU A 28 -8.29 -0.07 2.09
C LEU A 28 -9.56 -0.56 1.38
N PHE A 29 -10.74 -0.17 1.88
CA PHE A 29 -12.00 -0.45 1.21
C PHE A 29 -12.07 0.20 -0.19
N GLN A 30 -11.69 1.48 -0.31
CA GLN A 30 -11.63 2.17 -1.61
C GLN A 30 -10.67 1.50 -2.59
N PHE A 31 -9.53 1.02 -2.09
CA PHE A 31 -8.58 0.26 -2.90
C PHE A 31 -9.21 -1.02 -3.45
N VAL A 32 -9.83 -1.83 -2.60
CA VAL A 32 -10.54 -3.05 -3.02
C VAL A 32 -11.62 -2.73 -4.05
N MET A 33 -12.43 -1.70 -3.81
CA MET A 33 -13.48 -1.29 -4.73
C MET A 33 -12.92 -0.81 -6.08
N SER A 34 -11.73 -0.21 -6.11
CA SER A 34 -11.06 0.17 -7.36
C SER A 34 -10.53 -1.05 -8.15
N LEU A 35 -10.25 -2.15 -7.46
CA LEU A 35 -9.72 -3.38 -8.04
C LEU A 35 -10.81 -4.36 -8.45
N ALA A 36 -11.97 -4.36 -7.78
CA ALA A 36 -13.05 -5.30 -8.02
C ALA A 36 -13.53 -5.36 -9.48
N PRO A 37 -13.70 -4.24 -10.22
CA PRO A 37 -14.07 -4.27 -11.64
C PRO A 37 -13.01 -4.92 -12.54
N ARG A 38 -11.78 -5.02 -12.06
CA ARG A 38 -10.60 -5.50 -12.78
C ARG A 38 -10.23 -6.93 -12.39
N ARG A 39 -11.07 -7.60 -11.59
CA ARG A 39 -10.83 -8.95 -11.05
C ARG A 39 -10.51 -9.96 -12.15
N ASP A 40 -11.23 -9.91 -13.26
CA ASP A 40 -11.11 -10.89 -14.34
C ASP A 40 -10.09 -10.47 -15.42
N GLU A 41 -9.33 -9.40 -15.20
CA GLU A 41 -8.21 -9.03 -16.08
C GLU A 41 -7.13 -10.13 -16.04
N SER A 42 -6.78 -10.68 -17.20
CA SER A 42 -5.64 -11.61 -17.36
C SER A 42 -4.29 -10.90 -17.41
N ARG A 43 -4.29 -9.56 -17.38
CA ARG A 43 -3.09 -8.72 -17.47
C ARG A 43 -2.23 -8.88 -16.23
N SER A 44 -0.94 -9.17 -16.43
CA SER A 44 0.04 -9.10 -15.35
C SER A 44 0.27 -7.66 -14.90
N LEU A 45 0.41 -7.47 -13.59
CA LEU A 45 0.79 -6.22 -12.96
C LEU A 45 2.31 -6.05 -12.87
N LYS A 46 3.11 -6.98 -13.39
CA LYS A 46 4.57 -6.85 -13.42
C LYS A 46 4.98 -5.58 -14.15
N GLY A 47 5.81 -4.74 -13.52
CA GLY A 47 6.19 -3.43 -14.04
C GLY A 47 5.26 -2.28 -13.64
N ASP A 48 4.08 -2.57 -13.07
CA ASP A 48 3.24 -1.57 -12.42
C ASP A 48 3.75 -1.32 -10.98
N PHE A 49 3.26 -0.26 -10.34
CA PHE A 49 3.61 0.13 -8.97
C PHE A 49 2.40 0.00 -8.05
N LEU A 50 2.66 -0.48 -6.83
CA LEU A 50 1.75 -0.32 -5.70
C LEU A 50 2.13 0.96 -4.97
N VAL A 51 1.16 1.87 -4.82
CA VAL A 51 1.38 3.23 -4.32
C VAL A 51 0.48 3.50 -3.12
N ALA A 52 1.05 4.02 -2.04
CA ALA A 52 0.37 4.66 -0.95
C ALA A 52 0.55 6.18 -1.05
N SER A 53 -0.55 6.93 -0.99
CA SER A 53 -0.57 8.40 -1.06
C SER A 53 -1.53 9.00 -0.03
N ASP A 54 -1.60 10.33 -0.01
CA ASP A 54 -2.58 11.11 0.73
C ASP A 54 -4.04 10.76 0.40
N LYS A 55 -4.28 10.25 -0.82
CA LYS A 55 -5.60 9.83 -1.33
C LYS A 55 -5.90 8.35 -1.09
N GLY A 56 -4.98 7.59 -0.52
CA GLY A 56 -5.13 6.17 -0.25
C GLY A 56 -4.20 5.29 -1.09
N LEU A 57 -4.64 4.06 -1.35
CA LEU A 57 -3.84 3.05 -2.04
C LEU A 57 -4.26 2.92 -3.51
N ALA A 58 -3.30 2.71 -4.40
CA ALA A 58 -3.57 2.57 -5.83
C ALA A 58 -2.54 1.68 -6.55
N LEU A 59 -2.95 1.12 -7.68
CA LEU A 59 -2.04 0.54 -8.68
C LEU A 59 -1.78 1.57 -9.78
N ARG A 60 -0.51 1.89 -10.06
CA ARG A 60 -0.12 2.85 -11.10
C ARG A 60 0.71 2.15 -12.18
N LYS A 61 0.39 2.41 -13.45
CA LYS A 61 1.08 1.79 -14.58
C LYS A 61 2.42 2.48 -14.87
N GLY A 62 3.47 1.68 -15.09
CA GLY A 62 4.73 2.12 -15.68
C GLY A 62 5.54 3.12 -14.86
N VAL A 63 6.56 3.69 -15.51
CA VAL A 63 7.51 4.63 -14.90
C VAL A 63 6.92 6.03 -14.90
N GLY A 64 6.67 6.59 -13.72
CA GLY A 64 6.17 7.95 -13.53
C GLY A 64 6.84 8.61 -12.33
N SER A 65 6.80 9.94 -12.28
CA SER A 65 7.24 10.67 -11.09
C SER A 65 6.24 10.45 -9.95
N PHE A 66 6.74 10.06 -8.79
CA PHE A 66 5.93 9.98 -7.57
C PHE A 66 5.93 11.33 -6.84
N GLY A 67 4.79 11.66 -6.24
CA GLY A 67 4.66 12.85 -5.39
C GLY A 67 5.56 12.77 -4.16
N ARG A 68 5.85 13.93 -3.55
CA ARG A 68 6.75 14.02 -2.38
C ARG A 68 6.31 13.16 -1.19
N HIS A 69 5.01 12.98 -1.01
CA HIS A 69 4.43 12.16 0.07
C HIS A 69 3.93 10.79 -0.40
N GLU A 70 4.22 10.39 -1.65
CA GLU A 70 3.85 9.06 -2.14
C GLU A 70 4.93 8.04 -1.78
N ILE A 71 4.52 6.88 -1.29
CA ILE A 71 5.37 5.73 -1.05
C ILE A 71 5.00 4.69 -2.11
N ALA A 72 5.96 4.27 -2.93
CA ALA A 72 5.68 3.40 -4.07
C ALA A 72 6.70 2.27 -4.17
N VAL A 73 6.22 1.08 -4.53
CA VAL A 73 7.08 -0.09 -4.78
C VAL A 73 6.73 -0.73 -6.10
N LEU A 74 7.76 -1.13 -6.84
CA LEU A 74 7.62 -1.84 -8.11
C LEU A 74 7.11 -3.26 -7.87
N ILE A 75 6.14 -3.69 -8.69
CA ILE A 75 5.67 -5.06 -8.72
C ILE A 75 6.57 -5.85 -9.66
N GLU A 76 7.47 -6.65 -9.09
CA GLU A 76 8.43 -7.47 -9.86
C GLU A 76 7.87 -8.86 -10.23
N GLY A 77 6.93 -9.36 -9.44
CA GLY A 77 6.31 -10.67 -9.62
C GLY A 77 5.21 -10.68 -10.68
N GLU A 78 5.03 -11.82 -11.33
CA GLU A 78 3.92 -12.04 -12.27
C GLU A 78 2.61 -12.32 -11.54
N ILE A 79 2.02 -11.28 -10.95
CA ILE A 79 0.73 -11.32 -10.26
C ILE A 79 -0.32 -10.54 -11.06
N GLY A 80 -1.60 -10.92 -10.91
CA GLY A 80 -2.75 -10.20 -11.44
C GLY A 80 -3.57 -9.50 -10.35
N VAL A 81 -4.62 -8.78 -10.75
CA VAL A 81 -5.53 -8.12 -9.80
C VAL A 81 -6.26 -9.15 -8.92
N ALA A 82 -6.67 -10.28 -9.48
CA ALA A 82 -7.29 -11.37 -8.74
C ALA A 82 -6.40 -11.86 -7.58
N ASP A 83 -5.09 -11.97 -7.80
CA ASP A 83 -4.14 -12.41 -6.76
C ASP A 83 -4.09 -11.42 -5.59
N ILE A 84 -4.11 -10.11 -5.89
CA ILE A 84 -4.15 -9.05 -4.88
C ILE A 84 -5.45 -9.15 -4.06
N LEU A 85 -6.59 -9.28 -4.74
CA LEU A 85 -7.90 -9.41 -4.08
C LEU A 85 -7.98 -10.66 -3.19
N LEU A 86 -7.39 -11.79 -3.62
CA LEU A 86 -7.30 -13.03 -2.83
C LEU A 86 -6.36 -12.91 -1.62
N ALA A 87 -5.39 -12.00 -1.70
CA ALA A 87 -4.43 -11.83 -0.62
C ALA A 87 -4.99 -11.04 0.55
N LEU A 88 -5.93 -10.15 0.30
CA LEU A 88 -6.58 -9.30 1.30
C LEU A 88 -7.53 -10.13 2.18
N PRO A 89 -7.32 -10.18 3.51
CA PRO A 89 -8.15 -10.95 4.41
C PRO A 89 -9.54 -10.31 4.60
N MET A 90 -10.49 -11.12 5.09
CA MET A 90 -11.81 -10.68 5.53
C MET A 90 -11.95 -10.95 7.04
N PRO A 91 -12.34 -9.95 7.86
CA PRO A 91 -12.62 -8.56 7.49
C PRO A 91 -11.40 -7.84 6.91
N LEU A 92 -11.63 -6.77 6.14
CA LEU A 92 -10.56 -5.98 5.51
C LEU A 92 -9.65 -5.37 6.59
N ASP A 93 -8.58 -6.10 6.88
CA ASP A 93 -7.58 -5.79 7.89
C ASP A 93 -6.22 -6.13 7.29
N CYS A 94 -5.53 -5.12 6.77
CA CYS A 94 -4.23 -5.31 6.15
C CYS A 94 -3.25 -4.30 6.70
N GLU A 95 -2.71 -4.59 7.88
CA GLU A 95 -1.77 -3.75 8.63
C GLU A 95 -0.66 -3.17 7.74
N ALA A 96 -0.06 -3.98 6.85
CA ALA A 96 0.99 -3.53 5.95
C ALA A 96 0.56 -2.39 5.01
N LEU A 97 -0.65 -2.50 4.43
CA LEU A 97 -1.20 -1.48 3.53
C LEU A 97 -1.71 -0.27 4.31
N GLU A 98 -2.32 -0.49 5.46
CA GLU A 98 -2.79 0.57 6.35
C GLU A 98 -1.64 1.41 6.89
N PHE A 99 -0.54 0.77 7.29
CA PHE A 99 0.66 1.44 7.77
C PHE A 99 1.29 2.33 6.69
N ALA A 100 1.47 1.79 5.48
CA ALA A 100 2.00 2.58 4.36
C ALA A 100 1.08 3.77 4.01
N GLY A 101 -0.23 3.54 3.97
CA GLY A 101 -1.24 4.59 3.76
C GLY A 101 -1.20 5.67 4.84
N PHE A 102 -1.09 5.27 6.10
CA PHE A 102 -0.97 6.18 7.24
C PHE A 102 0.28 7.06 7.15
N LEU A 103 1.44 6.48 6.84
CA LEU A 103 2.68 7.25 6.72
C LEU A 103 2.57 8.31 5.61
N ALA A 104 2.08 7.92 4.44
CA ALA A 104 1.89 8.83 3.31
C ALA A 104 0.91 9.96 3.65
N LYS A 105 -0.25 9.60 4.22
CA LYS A 105 -1.29 10.56 4.60
C LYS A 105 -0.86 11.52 5.69
N SER A 106 -0.25 11.00 6.77
CA SER A 106 0.15 11.83 7.92
C SER A 106 1.15 12.91 7.53
N HIS A 107 2.13 12.56 6.70
CA HIS A 107 3.13 13.52 6.22
C HIS A 107 2.53 14.53 5.25
N ALA A 108 1.60 14.11 4.38
CA ALA A 108 0.87 15.02 3.50
C ALA A 108 -0.02 16.00 4.27
N ASP A 109 -0.79 15.51 5.25
CA ASP A 109 -1.69 16.32 6.08
C ASP A 109 -0.89 17.35 6.90
N LEU A 110 0.30 16.98 7.37
CA LEU A 110 1.22 17.86 8.10
C LEU A 110 2.11 18.72 7.19
N ARG A 111 2.03 18.55 5.87
CA ARG A 111 2.82 19.26 4.85
C ARG A 111 4.33 19.18 5.09
N VAL A 112 4.81 18.00 5.48
CA VAL A 112 6.22 17.72 5.75
C VAL A 112 6.69 16.55 4.89
N ASP A 113 7.90 16.66 4.36
CA ASP A 113 8.48 15.59 3.53
C ASP A 113 8.67 14.31 4.36
N ILE A 114 8.48 13.14 3.73
CA ILE A 114 8.72 11.85 4.38
C ILE A 114 10.23 11.61 4.49
N PRO A 115 10.79 11.49 5.71
CA PRO A 115 12.19 11.15 5.90
C PRO A 115 12.55 9.81 5.24
N ALA A 116 13.80 9.66 4.78
CA ALA A 116 14.22 8.50 3.98
C ALA A 116 14.07 7.16 4.73
N ASP A 117 14.32 7.14 6.03
CA ASP A 117 14.16 5.97 6.89
C ASP A 117 12.68 5.59 7.08
N ILE A 118 11.81 6.59 7.28
CA ILE A 118 10.35 6.38 7.37
C ILE A 118 9.78 5.91 6.03
N ARG A 119 10.23 6.51 4.92
CA ARG A 119 9.87 6.07 3.57
C ARG A 119 10.24 4.61 3.36
N ARG A 120 11.47 4.22 3.71
CA ARG A 120 11.92 2.83 3.61
C ARG A 120 11.02 1.87 4.40
N ARG A 121 10.61 2.23 5.61
CA ARG A 121 9.65 1.40 6.40
C ARG A 121 8.31 1.22 5.69
N GLY A 122 7.78 2.28 5.07
CA GLY A 122 6.55 2.18 4.28
C GLY A 122 6.74 1.33 3.03
N GLU A 123 7.87 1.46 2.33
CA GLU A 123 8.22 0.60 1.18
C GLU A 123 8.33 -0.87 1.60
N ASP A 124 8.97 -1.16 2.73
CA ASP A 124 9.11 -2.52 3.26
C ASP A 124 7.74 -3.15 3.56
N ALA A 125 6.82 -2.37 4.16
CA ALA A 125 5.45 -2.82 4.40
C ALA A 125 4.72 -3.15 3.08
N LEU A 126 4.79 -2.30 2.06
CA LEU A 126 4.20 -2.59 0.75
C LEU A 126 4.83 -3.83 0.10
N ARG A 127 6.14 -4.01 0.21
CA ARG A 127 6.85 -5.20 -0.29
C ARG A 127 6.42 -6.46 0.43
N ASP A 128 6.22 -6.42 1.74
CA ASP A 128 5.78 -7.57 2.53
C ASP A 128 4.35 -8.01 2.15
N PHE A 129 3.45 -7.05 1.89
CA PHE A 129 2.16 -7.35 1.29
C PHE A 129 2.31 -8.06 -0.07
N LEU A 130 3.12 -7.54 -0.98
CA LEU A 130 3.34 -8.16 -2.30
C LEU A 130 3.96 -9.56 -2.19
N LYS A 131 4.85 -9.80 -1.22
CA LYS A 131 5.37 -11.15 -0.93
C LYS A 131 4.24 -12.08 -0.50
N ALA A 132 3.32 -11.64 0.34
CA ALA A 132 2.15 -12.42 0.74
C ALA A 132 1.23 -12.73 -0.46
N VAL A 133 0.99 -11.76 -1.34
CA VAL A 133 0.25 -11.95 -2.60
C VAL A 133 0.91 -13.04 -3.44
N MET A 134 2.20 -12.93 -3.70
CA MET A 134 2.95 -13.91 -4.50
C MET A 134 2.92 -15.32 -3.90
N ARG A 135 2.97 -15.45 -2.58
CA ARG A 135 2.85 -16.75 -1.89
C ARG A 135 1.48 -17.38 -2.12
N LYS A 136 0.40 -16.60 -2.11
CA LYS A 136 -0.98 -17.06 -2.36
C LYS A 136 -1.30 -17.28 -3.85
N ALA A 137 -0.67 -16.55 -4.77
CA ALA A 137 -0.87 -16.70 -6.21
C ALA A 137 -0.31 -18.04 -6.76
N ARG A 138 0.83 -18.51 -6.22
CA ARG A 138 1.51 -19.74 -6.66
C ARG A 138 0.68 -21.03 -6.56
N PRO A 139 -0.10 -21.30 -5.50
CA PRO A 139 -0.94 -22.50 -5.44
C PRO A 139 -2.07 -22.50 -6.48
N SER A 140 -2.63 -21.34 -6.84
CA SER A 140 -3.78 -21.23 -7.76
C SER A 140 -3.47 -21.56 -9.23
N ARG A 141 -2.20 -21.46 -9.66
CA ARG A 141 -1.78 -21.75 -11.05
C ARG A 141 -1.46 -23.22 -11.33
N ARG A 142 -1.38 -24.09 -10.31
CA ARG A 142 -1.05 -25.52 -10.49
C ARG A 142 -2.24 -26.43 -10.82
N VAL A 143 -3.47 -25.93 -10.85
CA VAL A 143 -4.69 -26.76 -10.98
C VAL A 143 -5.44 -26.55 -12.31
N ARG A 144 -4.71 -26.30 -13.41
CA ARG A 144 -5.31 -26.42 -14.76
C ARG A 144 -4.54 -27.47 -15.56
N HIS A 145 -5.00 -28.71 -15.46
CA HIS A 145 -4.71 -29.81 -16.37
C HIS A 145 -6.05 -30.40 -16.82
#